data_AF-A0A4Y6R5W0-F1
#
_entry.id   AF-A0A4Y6R5W0-F1
#
_cell.length_a   1.000
_cell.length_b   1.000
_cell.length_c   1.000
_cell.angle_alpha   90.00
_cell.angle_beta   90.00
_cell.angle_gamma   90.00
#
_symmetry.space_group_name_H-M   'P 1'
#
loop_
_entity.id
_entity.type
_entity.pdbx_description
1 polymer ?
#
loop_
_entity_poly.entity_id
_entity_poly.type
_entity_poly.pdbx_seq_one_letter_code
_entity_poly.pdbx_strand_id
1 'polypeptide(L)' 'MSEKLHLTPEDEFPEDLSTVPDRELQVLDSQVQRQLDYEYVAEGEPNPETEFRHHDLDEEFEDRDSR' A
#
# COMPACT_ATOMS: atom_id res chain seq x y z
N MET A 1 -13.63 1.54 4.58
CA MET A 1 -12.68 1.11 3.54
C MET A 1 -13.06 1.79 2.24
N SER A 2 -12.17 2.65 1.74
CA SER A 2 -12.39 3.59 0.64
C SER A 2 -12.78 2.85 -0.65
N GLU A 3 -13.76 3.38 -1.41
CA GLU A 3 -14.15 2.87 -2.75
C GLU A 3 -13.11 3.18 -3.84
N LYS A 4 -11.98 3.80 -3.47
CA LYS A 4 -10.92 4.19 -4.38
C LYS A 4 -10.15 2.99 -4.91
N LEU A 5 -9.85 3.00 -6.22
CA LEU A 5 -9.12 1.91 -6.89
C LEU A 5 -7.62 1.95 -6.65
N HIS A 6 -7.08 3.10 -6.26
CA HIS A 6 -5.68 3.39 -5.95
C HIS A 6 -5.63 4.37 -4.78
N LEU A 7 -4.52 4.38 -4.03
CA LEU A 7 -4.33 5.23 -2.87
C LEU A 7 -3.18 6.20 -3.15
N THR A 8 -3.48 7.50 -3.27
CA THR A 8 -2.44 8.51 -3.54
C THR A 8 -1.55 8.73 -2.33
N PRO A 9 -0.33 9.29 -2.49
CA PRO A 9 0.56 9.64 -1.38
C PRO A 9 -0.10 10.50 -0.29
N GLU A 10 -1.05 11.36 -0.66
CA GLU A 10 -1.73 12.29 0.25
C GLU A 10 -2.93 11.66 0.97
N ASP A 11 -3.39 10.49 0.52
CA ASP A 11 -4.49 9.77 1.16
C ASP A 11 -4.03 9.17 2.50
N GLU A 12 -4.99 9.09 3.44
CA GLU A 12 -4.78 8.46 4.75
C GLU A 12 -4.31 7.01 4.60
N PHE A 13 -3.26 6.65 5.36
CA PHE A 13 -2.70 5.31 5.44
C PHE A 13 -2.55 4.90 6.91
N PRO A 14 -2.83 3.64 7.28
CA PRO A 14 -2.73 3.22 8.68
C PRO A 14 -1.29 3.31 9.19
N GLU A 15 -1.10 3.90 10.37
CA GLU A 15 0.21 3.98 11.04
C GLU A 15 0.69 2.64 11.62
N ASP A 16 -0.24 1.71 11.89
CA ASP A 16 0.04 0.39 12.45
C ASP A 16 -0.69 -0.71 11.68
N LEU A 17 0.02 -1.35 10.75
CA LEU A 17 -0.51 -2.42 9.90
C LEU A 17 -0.83 -3.70 10.67
N SER A 18 -0.22 -3.93 11.83
CA SER A 18 -0.46 -5.12 12.65
C SER A 18 -1.90 -5.20 13.17
N THR A 19 -2.56 -4.05 13.28
CA THR A 19 -3.96 -3.93 13.72
C THR A 19 -4.96 -4.11 12.57
N VAL A 20 -4.50 -4.11 11.32
CA VAL A 20 -5.34 -4.17 10.12
C VAL A 20 -5.69 -5.63 9.81
N PRO A 21 -6.98 -5.97 9.62
CA PRO A 21 -7.38 -7.32 9.22
C PRO A 21 -6.77 -7.75 7.89
N ASP A 22 -6.42 -9.04 7.71
CA ASP A 22 -5.76 -9.56 6.50
C ASP A 22 -6.43 -9.11 5.18
N ARG A 23 -7.77 -9.19 5.14
CA ARG A 23 -8.52 -8.80 3.95
C ARG A 23 -8.34 -7.32 3.63
N GLU A 24 -8.31 -6.48 4.65
CA GLU A 24 -8.13 -5.03 4.51
C GLU A 24 -6.70 -4.70 4.11
N LEU A 25 -5.72 -5.43 4.66
CA LEU A 25 -4.32 -5.31 4.28
C LEU A 25 -4.08 -5.67 2.81
N GLN A 26 -4.69 -6.75 2.32
CA GLN A 26 -4.65 -7.12 0.89
C GLN A 26 -5.32 -6.07 -0.03
N VAL A 27 -6.34 -5.37 0.46
CA VAL A 27 -6.96 -4.28 -0.30
C VAL A 27 -6.03 -3.07 -0.35
N LEU A 28 -5.37 -2.71 0.76
CA LEU A 28 -4.39 -1.63 0.81
C LEU A 28 -3.22 -1.92 -0.14
N ASP A 29 -2.67 -3.13 -0.11
CA ASP A 29 -1.66 -3.60 -1.04
C ASP A 29 -2.07 -3.44 -2.49
N SER A 30 -3.24 -3.96 -2.85
CA SER A 30 -3.75 -3.80 -4.21
C SER A 30 -3.94 -2.33 -4.62
N GLN A 31 -4.25 -1.42 -3.68
CA GLN A 31 -4.42 0.00 -3.97
C GLN A 31 -3.08 0.72 -4.12
N VAL A 32 -2.09 0.40 -3.28
CA VAL A 32 -0.74 0.97 -3.33
C VAL A 32 -0.01 0.48 -4.59
N GLN A 33 -0.07 -0.81 -4.92
CA GLN A 33 0.50 -1.34 -6.16
C GLN A 33 -0.05 -0.63 -7.40
N ARG A 34 -1.37 -0.38 -7.45
CA ARG A 34 -1.97 0.37 -8.57
C ARG A 34 -1.53 1.83 -8.62
N GLN A 35 -1.25 2.44 -7.48
CA GLN A 35 -0.69 3.78 -7.44
C GLN A 35 0.74 3.78 -7.98
N LEU A 36 1.59 2.81 -7.60
CA LEU A 36 2.93 2.65 -8.15
C LEU A 36 2.89 2.48 -9.67
N ASP A 37 2.02 1.60 -10.17
CA ASP A 37 1.86 1.37 -11.60
C ASP A 37 1.44 2.67 -12.33
N TYR A 38 0.54 3.44 -11.71
CA TYR A 38 0.09 4.72 -12.25
C TYR A 38 1.24 5.74 -12.28
N GLU A 39 1.95 5.95 -11.18
CA GLU A 39 3.04 6.93 -11.07
C GLU A 39 4.18 6.59 -12.02
N TYR A 40 4.54 5.30 -12.12
CA TYR A 40 5.56 4.85 -13.07
C TYR A 40 5.18 5.17 -14.52
N VAL A 41 3.91 4.98 -14.91
CA VAL A 41 3.44 5.25 -16.27
C VAL A 41 3.22 6.75 -16.53
N ALA A 42 2.69 7.49 -15.56
CA ALA A 42 2.26 8.87 -15.73
C ALA A 42 3.37 9.89 -15.45
N GLU A 43 4.21 9.61 -14.45
CA GLU A 43 5.22 10.52 -13.89
C GLU A 43 6.65 10.06 -14.21
N GLY A 44 6.83 8.78 -14.55
CA GLY A 44 8.09 8.18 -14.97
C GLY A 44 8.93 7.62 -13.81
N GLU A 45 8.55 7.94 -12.58
CA GLU A 45 9.10 7.40 -11.35
C GLU A 45 7.99 7.37 -10.27
N PRO A 46 8.00 6.38 -9.35
CA PRO A 46 7.03 6.34 -8.26
C PRO A 46 7.30 7.42 -7.22
N ASN A 47 6.25 7.82 -6.51
CA ASN A 47 6.38 8.71 -5.38
C ASN A 47 7.06 7.96 -4.21
N PRO A 48 8.06 8.55 -3.52
CA PRO A 48 8.74 7.89 -2.41
C PRO A 48 7.81 7.41 -1.29
N GLU A 49 6.72 8.12 -1.03
CA GLU A 49 5.73 7.74 -0.03
C GLU A 49 4.95 6.48 -0.46
N THR A 50 4.61 6.38 -1.75
CA THR A 50 3.95 5.18 -2.29
C THR A 50 4.87 3.98 -2.21
N GLU A 51 6.16 4.14 -2.53
CA GLU A 51 7.16 3.07 -2.39
C GLU A 51 7.32 2.64 -0.93
N PHE A 52 7.40 3.61 -0.01
CA PHE A 52 7.52 3.32 1.41
C PHE A 52 6.33 2.53 1.95
N ARG A 53 5.10 2.92 1.59
CA ARG A 53 3.89 2.18 1.97
C ARG A 53 3.86 0.76 1.42
N HIS A 54 4.35 0.54 0.20
CA HIS A 54 4.44 -0.80 -0.37
C HIS A 54 5.44 -1.66 0.42
N HIS A 55 6.59 -1.09 0.79
CA HIS A 55 7.57 -1.79 1.59
C HIS A 55 7.03 -2.17 2.98
N ASP A 56 6.33 -1.25 3.66
CA ASP A 56 5.70 -1.55 4.95
C ASP A 56 4.67 -2.69 4.84
N LEU A 57 3.93 -2.76 3.73
CA LEU A 57 2.98 -3.84 3.46
C LEU A 57 3.70 -5.18 3.23
N ASP A 58 4.78 -5.18 2.44
CA ASP A 58 5.62 -6.37 2.24
C ASP A 58 6.16 -6.90 3.57
N GLU A 59 6.71 -6.02 4.43
CA GLU A 59 7.20 -6.39 5.76
C GLU A 59 6.09 -6.99 6.63
N GLU A 60 4.89 -6.39 6.69
CA GLU A 60 3.80 -6.96 7.49
C GLU A 60 3.30 -8.31 6.93
N PHE A 61 3.31 -8.52 5.61
CA PHE A 61 2.98 -9.83 5.04
C PHE A 61 4.03 -10.89 5.39
N GLU A 62 5.31 -10.57 5.28
CA GLU A 62 6.41 -11.46 5.70
C GLU A 62 6.31 -11.79 7.20
N ASP A 63 6.02 -10.79 8.03
CA ASP A 63 5.79 -10.96 9.46
C ASP A 63 4.58 -11.85 9.74
N ARG A 64 3.50 -11.78 8.95
CA ARG A 64 2.33 -12.66 9.12
C ARG A 64 2.59 -14.09 8.68
N ASP A 65 3.30 -14.28 7.58
CA ASP A 65 3.61 -15.61 7.06
C ASP A 65 4.56 -16.38 7.99
N SER A 66 5.34 -15.68 8.81
CA SER A 66 6.26 -16.27 9.79
C SER A 66 5.67 -16.52 11.19
N ARG A 67 4.41 -16.09 11.45
CA ARG A 67 3.70 -16.26 12.75
C ARG A 67 3.11 -17.66 12.98
#